data_AF-A0A8H7XA96-F1
#
_entry.id   AF-A0A8H7XA96-F1
#
_cell.length_a   1.000
_cell.length_b   1.000
_cell.length_c   1.000
_cell.angle_alpha   90.00
_cell.angle_beta   90.00
_cell.angle_gamma   90.00
#
_symmetry.space_group_name_H-M   'P 1'
#
loop_
_entity.id
_entity.type
_entity.pdbx_description
1 polymer ?
#
loop_
_entity_poly.entity_id
_entity_poly.type
_entity_poly.pdbx_seq_one_letter_code
_entity_poly.pdbx_strand_id
1 'polypeptide(L)'
;MAPTHFYAGDSNWVAAGVMVSGLVPVSVVAYISSPFVTYIHLRLPIFARQSQEMLIRYSKSLPKNAELDITTMNFIGKPRVARVKVGDLRAVKERFGFANYSRDTKLLNSKRPWWMGKAVRQFGVTNEKSGVMGGEVWVNVAKGIAKNSKI
;
A
#
# COMPACT_ATOMS: atom_id res chain seq x y z
N MET A 1 -32.56 5.10 -7.19
CA MET A 1 -32.99 5.37 -8.58
C MET A 1 -32.58 4.18 -9.41
N ALA A 2 -33.54 3.34 -9.83
CA ALA A 2 -33.24 2.27 -10.77
C ALA A 2 -32.92 2.89 -12.14
N PRO A 3 -32.00 2.32 -12.95
CA PRO A 3 -31.68 2.84 -14.28
C PRO A 3 -32.95 2.94 -15.12
N THR A 4 -33.12 4.03 -15.86
CA THR A 4 -34.25 4.32 -16.76
C THR A 4 -34.52 3.20 -17.78
N HIS A 5 -33.50 2.37 -18.07
CA HIS A 5 -33.61 1.19 -18.93
C HIS A 5 -34.45 0.04 -18.37
N PHE A 6 -34.71 -0.05 -17.07
CA PHE A 6 -35.59 -1.10 -16.51
C PHE A 6 -37.07 -0.88 -16.84
N TYR A 7 -37.46 0.35 -17.21
CA TYR A 7 -38.83 0.71 -17.59
C TYR A 7 -38.99 1.01 -19.08
N ALA A 8 -37.88 1.02 -19.83
CA ALA A 8 -37.92 1.09 -21.29
C ALA A 8 -38.26 -0.31 -21.83
N GLY A 9 -39.03 -0.41 -22.93
CA GLY A 9 -39.32 -1.67 -23.62
C GLY A 9 -38.11 -2.29 -24.35
N ASP A 10 -36.89 -1.99 -23.88
CA ASP A 10 -35.62 -2.37 -24.48
C ASP A 10 -35.30 -3.85 -24.19
N SER A 11 -34.54 -4.47 -25.10
CA SER A 11 -34.05 -5.85 -24.93
C SER A 11 -33.18 -5.99 -23.68
N ASN A 12 -33.33 -7.08 -22.92
CA ASN A 12 -32.55 -7.39 -21.70
C ASN A 12 -31.03 -7.31 -21.90
N TRP A 13 -30.54 -7.47 -23.14
CA TRP A 13 -29.12 -7.30 -23.50
C TRP A 13 -28.61 -5.86 -23.33
N VAL A 14 -29.47 -4.86 -23.57
CA VAL A 14 -29.11 -3.45 -23.37
C VAL A 14 -28.94 -3.17 -21.89
N ALA A 15 -29.88 -3.63 -21.05
CA ALA A 15 -29.77 -3.52 -19.60
C ALA A 15 -28.52 -4.22 -19.05
N ALA A 16 -28.20 -5.42 -19.54
CA ALA A 16 -26.98 -6.13 -19.18
C ALA A 16 -25.71 -5.37 -19.60
N GLY A 17 -25.70 -4.81 -20.82
CA GLY A 17 -24.59 -4.01 -21.33
C GLY A 17 -24.33 -2.76 -20.48
N VAL A 18 -25.39 -2.07 -20.06
CA VAL A 18 -25.31 -0.90 -19.16
C VAL A 18 -24.79 -1.30 -17.77
N MET A 19 -25.22 -2.45 -17.24
CA MET A 19 -24.72 -2.93 -15.96
C MET A 19 -23.22 -3.26 -16.03
N VAL A 20 -22.78 -3.96 -17.07
CA VAL A 20 -21.36 -4.32 -17.27
C VAL A 20 -20.52 -3.06 -17.49
N SER A 21 -20.99 -2.09 -18.26
CA SER A 21 -20.25 -0.85 -18.50
C SER A 21 -20.07 -0.01 -17.23
N GLY A 22 -20.99 -0.09 -16.27
CA GLY A 22 -20.83 0.51 -14.94
C GLY A 22 -19.87 -0.27 -14.03
N LEU A 23 -19.90 -1.61 -14.07
CA LEU A 23 -19.08 -2.46 -13.20
C LEU A 23 -17.60 -2.48 -13.58
N VAL A 24 -17.28 -2.39 -14.88
CA VAL A 24 -15.90 -2.48 -15.37
C VAL A 24 -15.03 -1.35 -14.80
N PRO A 25 -15.38 -0.05 -14.91
CA PRO A 25 -14.58 1.03 -14.33
C PRO A 25 -14.41 0.91 -12.82
N VAL A 26 -15.47 0.55 -12.08
CA VAL A 26 -15.42 0.39 -10.63
C VAL A 26 -14.47 -0.74 -10.23
N SER A 27 -14.52 -1.87 -10.93
CA SER A 27 -13.65 -3.02 -10.67
C SER A 27 -12.19 -2.72 -10.97
N VAL A 28 -11.92 -2.04 -12.10
CA VAL A 28 -10.58 -1.61 -12.48
C VAL A 28 -10.02 -0.64 -11.46
N VAL A 29 -10.79 0.39 -11.09
CA VAL A 29 -10.38 1.35 -10.06
C VAL A 29 -10.13 0.63 -8.76
N ALA A 30 -11.02 -0.24 -8.28
CA ALA A 30 -10.85 -0.99 -7.04
C ALA A 30 -9.58 -1.86 -7.05
N TYR A 31 -9.27 -2.51 -8.18
CA TYR A 31 -8.06 -3.33 -8.30
C TYR A 31 -6.77 -2.51 -8.30
N ILE A 32 -6.75 -1.40 -9.04
CA ILE A 32 -5.57 -0.53 -9.17
C ILE A 32 -5.31 0.22 -7.85
N SER A 33 -6.38 0.68 -7.19
CA SER A 33 -6.33 1.46 -5.96
C SER A 33 -6.10 0.66 -4.68
N SER A 34 -6.55 -0.59 -4.62
CA SER A 34 -6.65 -1.29 -3.33
C SER A 34 -5.42 -2.13 -3.00
N PRO A 35 -4.72 -1.96 -1.87
CA PRO A 35 -4.97 -1.00 -0.81
C PRO A 35 -3.96 0.16 -0.84
N PHE A 36 -4.47 1.39 -0.80
CA PHE A 36 -3.64 2.60 -0.73
C PHE A 36 -2.99 2.73 0.65
N VAL A 37 -1.73 3.17 0.65
CA VAL A 37 -1.00 3.50 1.88
C VAL A 37 -1.48 4.86 2.37
N THR A 38 -1.99 4.92 3.59
CA THR A 38 -2.42 6.16 4.23
C THR A 38 -1.31 6.77 5.09
N TYR A 39 -0.69 5.94 5.93
CA TYR A 39 0.36 6.38 6.85
C TYR A 39 1.50 5.37 6.91
N ILE A 40 2.72 5.87 6.99
CA ILE A 40 3.92 5.06 7.22
C ILE A 40 4.59 5.58 8.49
N HIS A 41 4.72 4.71 9.48
CA HIS A 41 5.40 5.02 10.72
C HIS A 41 6.70 4.25 10.82
N LEU A 42 7.81 4.97 11.00
CA LEU A 42 9.09 4.37 11.31
C LEU A 42 9.18 4.09 12.81
N ARG A 43 9.41 2.83 13.20
CA ARG A 43 9.68 2.45 14.58
C ARG A 43 11.07 2.93 14.98
N LEU A 44 11.10 3.91 15.86
CA LEU A 44 12.37 4.46 16.35
C LEU A 44 12.83 3.73 17.61
N PRO A 45 14.10 3.32 17.68
CA PRO A 45 14.71 2.91 18.95
C PRO A 45 14.84 4.10 19.90
N ILE A 46 15.03 3.83 21.19
CA ILE A 46 15.03 4.86 22.26
C ILE A 46 16.03 5.99 21.95
N PHE A 47 17.24 5.67 21.50
CA PHE A 47 18.27 6.66 21.17
C PHE A 47 17.86 7.60 20.03
N ALA A 48 17.10 7.12 19.05
CA ALA A 48 16.69 7.92 17.88
C ALA A 48 15.48 8.81 18.18
N ARG A 49 14.85 8.66 19.36
CA ARG A 49 13.72 9.50 19.81
C ARG A 49 14.16 10.74 20.59
N GLN A 50 15.42 10.80 21.02
CA GLN A 50 15.91 11.85 21.91
C GLN A 50 15.97 13.22 21.23
N SER A 51 16.31 13.27 19.94
CA SER A 51 16.37 14.53 19.18
C SER A 51 16.06 14.31 17.71
N GLN A 52 15.66 15.39 17.03
CA GLN A 52 15.46 15.40 15.58
C GLN A 52 16.74 15.03 14.82
N GLU A 53 17.89 15.51 15.27
CA GLU A 53 19.18 15.22 14.63
C GLU A 53 19.51 13.72 14.68
N MET A 54 19.28 13.07 15.83
CA MET A 54 19.49 11.64 16.01
C MET A 54 18.53 10.81 15.15
N LEU A 55 17.28 11.26 14.98
CA LEU A 55 16.32 10.67 14.05
C LEU A 55 16.82 10.75 12.60
N ILE A 56 17.26 11.94 12.17
CA ILE A 56 17.77 12.14 10.80
C ILE A 56 19.01 11.25 10.57
N ARG A 57 19.95 11.22 11.52
CA ARG A 57 21.13 10.35 11.46
C ARG A 57 20.74 8.87 11.37
N TYR A 58 19.80 8.43 12.19
CA TYR A 58 19.28 7.06 12.14
C TYR A 58 18.62 6.74 10.79
N SER A 59 17.86 7.69 10.22
CA SER A 59 17.23 7.50 8.91
C SER A 59 18.25 7.36 7.79
N LYS A 60 19.39 8.08 7.85
CA LYS A 60 20.48 8.02 6.86
C LYS A 60 21.19 6.66 6.87
N SER A 61 21.37 6.05 8.04
CA SER A 61 22.00 4.74 8.22
C SER A 61 21.00 3.69 8.74
N LEU A 62 19.88 3.54 8.04
CA LEU A 62 18.78 2.70 8.49
C LEU A 62 19.14 1.21 8.42
N PRO A 63 19.07 0.46 9.54
CA PRO A 63 19.42 -0.95 9.53
C PRO A 63 18.31 -1.78 8.87
N LYS A 64 18.67 -2.93 8.28
CA LYS A 64 17.70 -3.82 7.59
C LYS A 64 16.60 -4.37 8.50
N ASN A 65 16.87 -4.45 9.81
CA ASN A 65 15.91 -4.90 10.81
C ASN A 65 14.97 -3.80 11.32
N ALA A 66 15.15 -2.54 10.89
CA ALA A 66 14.25 -1.46 11.27
C ALA A 66 12.82 -1.79 10.82
N GLU A 67 11.85 -1.54 11.69
CA GLU A 67 10.45 -1.85 11.42
C GLU A 67 9.69 -0.62 10.94
N LEU A 68 8.86 -0.82 9.91
CA LEU A 68 7.89 0.14 9.39
C LEU A 68 6.49 -0.42 9.66
N ASP A 69 5.63 0.40 10.26
CA ASP A 69 4.21 0.13 10.36
C ASP A 69 3.51 0.87 9.21
N ILE A 70 3.16 0.13 8.16
CA ILE A 70 2.46 0.66 6.98
C ILE A 70 0.96 0.48 7.19
N THR A 71 0.24 1.58 7.29
CA THR A 71 -1.22 1.57 7.39
C THR A 71 -1.79 1.69 5.99
N THR A 72 -2.61 0.73 5.61
CA THR A 72 -3.34 0.75 4.34
C THR A 72 -4.84 0.81 4.57
N MET A 73 -5.57 1.40 3.63
CA MET A 73 -7.03 1.41 3.63
C MET A 73 -7.56 0.42 2.60
N ASN A 74 -8.44 -0.48 3.01
CA ASN A 74 -9.17 -1.32 2.06
C ASN A 74 -10.29 -0.51 1.38
N PHE A 75 -10.87 -1.06 0.30
CA PHE A 75 -11.97 -0.43 -0.45
C PHE A 75 -13.18 -0.04 0.42
N ILE A 76 -13.43 -0.77 1.51
CA ILE A 76 -14.54 -0.52 2.46
C ILE A 76 -14.12 0.48 3.57
N GLY A 77 -12.97 1.16 3.45
CA GLY A 77 -12.52 2.15 4.44
C GLY A 77 -12.01 1.55 5.76
N LYS A 78 -11.80 0.22 5.84
CA LYS A 78 -11.22 -0.41 7.02
C LYS A 78 -9.69 -0.26 7.01
N PRO A 79 -9.09 0.38 8.02
CA PRO A 79 -7.64 0.48 8.11
C PRO A 79 -7.03 -0.88 8.48
N ARG A 80 -5.90 -1.20 7.85
CA ARG A 80 -5.10 -2.40 8.11
C ARG A 80 -3.65 -2.01 8.28
N VAL A 81 -3.06 -2.32 9.44
CA VAL A 81 -1.65 -2.07 9.71
C VAL A 81 -0.84 -3.31 9.34
N ALA A 82 0.18 -3.13 8.50
CA ALA A 82 1.16 -4.14 8.14
C ALA A 82 2.52 -3.74 8.71
N ARG A 83 2.98 -4.48 9.72
CA ARG A 83 4.36 -4.36 10.23
C ARG A 83 5.31 -5.11 9.30
N VAL A 84 6.35 -4.42 8.85
CA VAL A 84 7.35 -4.94 7.90
C VAL A 84 8.74 -4.46 8.30
N LYS A 85 9.76 -5.27 8.03
CA LYS A 85 11.15 -4.81 8.15
C LYS A 85 11.54 -4.09 6.87
N VAL A 86 12.37 -3.05 7.00
CA VAL A 86 12.89 -2.30 5.85
C VAL A 86 13.63 -3.22 4.88
N GLY A 87 14.39 -4.18 5.40
CA GLY A 87 15.13 -5.16 4.59
C GLY A 87 14.24 -6.10 3.77
N ASP A 88 12.99 -6.31 4.17
CA ASP A 88 12.05 -7.20 3.47
C ASP A 88 11.28 -6.48 2.36
N LEU A 89 11.32 -5.14 2.34
CA LEU A 89 10.71 -4.32 1.31
C LEU A 89 11.64 -4.16 0.12
N ARG A 90 11.06 -4.20 -1.08
CA ARG A 90 11.74 -3.96 -2.35
C ARG A 90 10.94 -2.98 -3.20
N ALA A 91 11.64 -2.10 -3.91
CA ALA A 91 11.04 -1.26 -4.93
C ALA A 91 10.62 -2.11 -6.14
N VAL A 92 9.37 -1.96 -6.57
CA VAL A 92 8.78 -2.69 -7.71
C VAL A 92 7.89 -1.75 -8.52
N LYS A 93 7.57 -2.12 -9.77
CA LYS A 93 6.58 -1.44 -10.59
C LYS A 93 5.47 -2.42 -10.97
N GLU A 94 4.53 -2.63 -10.05
CA GLU A 94 3.39 -3.54 -10.25
C GLU A 94 2.08 -2.75 -10.38
N ARG A 95 1.02 -3.39 -10.91
CA ARG A 95 -0.31 -2.77 -11.11
C ARG A 95 -0.25 -1.42 -11.83
N PHE A 96 0.31 -1.43 -13.04
CA PHE A 96 0.49 -0.22 -13.85
C PHE A 96 1.30 0.90 -13.16
N GLY A 97 2.10 0.57 -12.12
CA GLY A 97 2.90 1.54 -11.37
C GLY A 97 2.20 2.13 -10.15
N PHE A 98 1.00 1.66 -9.80
CA PHE A 98 0.34 2.07 -8.54
C PHE A 98 0.91 1.36 -7.32
N ALA A 99 1.57 0.22 -7.50
CA ALA A 99 2.30 -0.47 -6.44
C ALA A 99 3.81 -0.26 -6.61
N ASN A 100 4.40 0.54 -5.71
CA ASN A 100 5.80 0.96 -5.75
C ASN A 100 6.70 0.10 -4.86
N TYR A 101 6.12 -0.56 -3.85
CA TYR A 101 6.86 -1.42 -2.93
C TYR A 101 6.17 -2.76 -2.77
N SER A 102 6.96 -3.82 -2.60
CA SER A 102 6.46 -5.15 -2.26
C SER A 102 7.30 -5.84 -1.20
N ARG A 103 6.69 -6.80 -0.51
CA ARG A 103 7.36 -7.74 0.39
C ARG A 103 7.06 -9.18 -0.02
N ASP A 104 7.89 -10.12 0.42
CA ASP A 104 7.50 -11.53 0.35
C ASP A 104 6.43 -11.84 1.42
N THR A 105 5.37 -12.54 0.99
CA THR A 105 4.26 -12.95 1.85
C THR A 105 4.05 -14.46 1.86
N LYS A 106 4.85 -15.25 1.16
CA LYS A 106 4.67 -16.71 1.06
C LYS A 106 4.65 -17.38 2.43
N LEU A 107 5.68 -17.12 3.24
CA LEU A 107 5.79 -17.65 4.61
C LEU A 107 4.73 -17.09 5.57
N LEU A 108 4.30 -15.84 5.33
CA LEU A 108 3.25 -15.21 6.15
C LEU A 108 1.88 -15.80 5.85
N ASN A 109 1.61 -16.14 4.58
CA ASN A 109 0.35 -16.70 4.15
C ASN A 109 0.24 -18.19 4.52
N SER A 110 1.34 -18.95 4.50
CA SER A 110 1.31 -20.37 4.91
C SER A 110 0.94 -20.56 6.38
N LYS A 111 1.30 -19.60 7.25
CA LYS A 111 0.95 -19.61 8.68
C LYS A 111 -0.41 -18.99 8.99
N ARG A 112 -1.09 -18.38 8.01
CA ARG A 112 -2.35 -17.66 8.23
C ARG A 112 -3.55 -18.59 8.10
N PRO A 113 -4.55 -18.48 9.00
CA PRO A 113 -5.83 -19.14 8.81
C PRO A 113 -6.49 -18.70 7.50
N TRP A 114 -7.13 -19.63 6.81
CA TRP A 114 -7.76 -19.38 5.51
C TRP A 114 -8.83 -18.28 5.55
N TRP A 115 -9.52 -18.10 6.69
CA TRP A 115 -10.57 -17.10 6.89
C TRP A 115 -10.05 -15.66 7.10
N MET A 116 -8.77 -15.48 7.47
CA MET A 116 -8.20 -14.15 7.76
C MET A 116 -7.76 -13.41 6.48
N GLY A 117 -7.87 -14.06 5.33
CA GLY A 117 -7.43 -13.56 4.04
C GLY A 117 -5.91 -13.44 3.92
N LYS A 118 -5.44 -13.13 2.70
CA LYS A 118 -4.00 -13.00 2.41
C LYS A 118 -3.41 -11.76 3.09
N ALA A 119 -2.12 -11.84 3.42
CA ALA A 119 -1.32 -10.71 3.86
C ALA A 119 -1.16 -9.68 2.72
N VAL A 120 -1.12 -8.40 3.06
CA VAL A 120 -0.85 -7.34 2.08
C VAL A 120 0.57 -7.50 1.56
N ARG A 121 0.72 -7.71 0.24
CA ARG A 121 2.01 -7.89 -0.44
C ARG A 121 2.56 -6.60 -1.01
N GLN A 122 1.67 -5.78 -1.57
CA GLN A 122 1.97 -4.62 -2.40
C GLN A 122 1.56 -3.35 -1.67
N PHE A 123 2.35 -2.29 -1.82
CA PHE A 123 2.13 -1.00 -1.20
C PHE A 123 2.34 0.11 -2.25
N GLY A 124 1.29 0.90 -2.46
CA GLY A 124 1.32 2.09 -3.30
C GLY A 124 1.54 3.33 -2.45
N VAL A 125 2.74 3.91 -2.52
CA VAL A 125 3.06 5.19 -1.88
C VAL A 125 3.07 6.25 -2.96
N THR A 126 2.05 7.10 -2.97
CA THR A 126 1.86 8.15 -3.99
C THR A 126 2.36 9.51 -3.54
N ASN A 127 2.44 9.75 -2.23
CA ASN A 127 2.96 10.98 -1.67
C ASN A 127 4.38 10.76 -1.14
N GLU A 128 5.36 11.39 -1.79
CA GLU A 128 6.77 11.30 -1.40
C GLU A 128 7.16 12.33 -0.33
N LYS A 129 6.30 13.32 -0.06
CA LYS A 129 6.55 14.35 0.96
C LYS A 129 5.89 13.92 2.27
N SER A 130 6.69 13.42 3.22
CA SER A 130 6.19 13.23 4.58
C SER A 130 5.90 14.58 5.22
N GLY A 131 4.71 14.76 5.81
CA GLY A 131 4.36 15.98 6.55
C GLY A 131 5.21 16.22 7.80
N VAL A 132 6.02 15.24 8.20
CA VAL A 132 6.92 15.29 9.35
C VAL A 132 8.35 15.50 8.87
N MET A 133 9.07 16.44 9.50
CA MET A 133 10.47 16.78 9.22
C MET A 133 10.79 17.04 7.74
N GLY A 134 9.90 17.73 7.03
CA GLY A 134 10.12 18.19 5.66
C GLY A 134 10.31 17.09 4.61
N GLY A 135 9.95 15.83 4.91
CA GLY A 135 10.12 14.72 3.96
C GLY A 135 11.44 13.97 4.06
N GLU A 136 12.46 14.52 4.74
CA GLU A 136 13.84 14.01 4.64
C GLU A 136 13.97 12.56 5.13
N VAL A 137 13.26 12.22 6.22
CA VAL A 137 13.28 10.88 6.80
C VAL A 137 12.77 9.84 5.80
N TRP A 138 11.66 10.14 5.10
CA TRP A 138 11.11 9.22 4.11
C TRP A 138 12.03 9.06 2.90
N VAL A 139 12.65 10.13 2.44
CA VAL A 139 13.65 10.07 1.35
C VAL A 139 14.78 9.10 1.70
N ASN A 140 15.28 9.14 2.93
CA ASN A 140 16.34 8.24 3.37
C ASN A 140 15.87 6.78 3.48
N VAL A 141 14.65 6.56 4.00
CA VAL A 141 14.02 5.23 4.06
C VAL A 141 13.82 4.67 2.65
N ALA A 142 13.25 5.45 1.72
CA ALA A 142 13.02 5.05 0.34
C ALA A 142 14.33 4.71 -0.37
N LYS A 143 15.39 5.50 -0.17
CA LYS A 143 16.75 5.19 -0.66
C LYS A 143 17.27 3.87 -0.09
N GLY A 144 17.01 3.59 1.19
CA GLY A 144 17.35 2.30 1.81
C GLY A 144 16.64 1.13 1.15
N ILE A 145 15.34 1.25 0.91
CA ILE A 145 14.51 0.22 0.26
C ILE A 145 14.94 0.00 -1.21
N ALA A 146 15.26 1.07 -1.94
CA ALA A 146 15.74 0.99 -3.32
C ALA A 146 17.08 0.23 -3.45
N LYS A 147 17.88 0.14 -2.39
CA LYS A 147 19.08 -0.71 -2.38
C LYS A 147 18.75 -2.21 -2.29
N ASN A 148 17.60 -2.57 -1.73
CA ASN A 148 17.18 -3.97 -1.57
C ASN A 148 16.64 -4.59 -2.87
N SER A 149 16.28 -3.79 -3.88
CA SER A 149 15.76 -4.30 -5.16
C SER A 149 16.84 -4.82 -6.11
N LYS A 150 18.14 -4.65 -5.78
CA LYS A 150 19.28 -5.09 -6.62
C LYS A 150 19.77 -6.52 -6.34
N ILE A 151 18.91 -7.41 -5.83
CA ILE A 151 19.24 -8.83 -5.58
C ILE A 151 18.21 -9.72 -6.25
#